data_AF-A0A6G3XQN7-F1
#
_entry.id   AF-A0A6G3XQN7-F1
#
_cell.length_a   1.000
_cell.length_b   1.000
_cell.length_c   1.000
_cell.angle_alpha   90.00
_cell.angle_beta   90.00
_cell.angle_gamma   90.00
#
_symmetry.space_group_name_H-M   'P 1'
#
loop_
_entity.id
_entity.type
_entity.pdbx_description
1 polymer ?
#
loop_
_entity_poly.entity_id
_entity_poly.type
_entity_poly.pdbx_seq_one_letter_code
_entity_poly.pdbx_strand_id
1 'polypeptide(L)'
;PATAKLQEEFTKLDCTDPKQRTEAGKNAKASDTIVACGSNVPGSYEKYILGPAEVSGSDVDDAKGAIEQQTGEWIVSMEFTSAGAKKFQT
;
A
#
# COMPACT_ATOMS: atom_id res chain seq x y z
N PRO A 1 12.91 18.81 8.30
CA PRO A 1 11.68 18.86 9.14
C PRO A 1 10.70 17.71 8.83
N ALA A 2 10.31 17.49 7.56
CA ALA A 2 9.47 16.35 7.16
C ALA A 2 10.17 14.99 7.35
N THR A 3 11.45 14.89 6.98
CA THR A 3 12.28 13.69 7.18
C THR A 3 12.44 13.30 8.65
N ALA A 4 12.53 14.28 9.56
CA ALA A 4 12.69 14.03 10.99
C ALA A 4 11.41 13.42 11.60
N LYS A 5 10.24 13.93 11.22
CA LYS A 5 8.96 13.37 11.64
C LYS A 5 8.78 11.93 11.15
N LEU A 6 9.11 11.67 9.88
CA LEU A 6 9.04 10.33 9.29
C LEU A 6 9.99 9.35 9.98
N GLN A 7 11.21 9.78 10.30
CA GLN A 7 12.18 8.97 11.04
C GLN A 7 11.70 8.63 12.46
N GLU A 8 11.04 9.57 13.14
CA GLU A 8 10.45 9.36 14.45
C GLU A 8 9.30 8.34 14.39
N GLU A 9 8.38 8.49 13.43
CA GLU A 9 7.29 7.54 13.17
C GLU A 9 7.84 6.14 12.87
N PHE A 10 8.87 6.03 12.03
CA PHE A 10 9.52 4.75 11.70
C PHE A 10 10.16 4.09 12.91
N THR A 11 10.81 4.87 13.76
CA THR A 11 11.47 4.38 14.96
C THR A 11 10.44 3.84 15.96
N LYS A 12 9.34 4.58 16.17
CA LYS A 12 8.27 4.24 17.12
C LYS A 12 7.37 3.09 16.68
N LEU A 13 7.18 2.90 15.37
CA LEU A 13 6.32 1.85 14.83
C LEU A 13 6.75 0.47 15.37
N ASP A 14 5.84 -0.31 15.92
CA ASP A 14 6.10 -1.70 16.31
C ASP A 14 5.26 -2.64 15.44
N CYS A 15 5.91 -3.30 14.48
CA CYS A 15 5.23 -4.22 13.59
C CYS A 15 4.85 -5.57 14.24
N THR A 16 5.29 -5.83 15.47
CA THR A 16 4.82 -7.01 16.22
C THR A 16 3.42 -6.80 16.80
N ASP A 17 3.03 -5.55 17.06
CA ASP A 17 1.70 -5.17 17.51
C ASP A 17 0.67 -5.13 16.36
N PRO A 18 -0.35 -6.00 16.34
CA PRO A 18 -1.37 -6.02 15.29
C PRO A 18 -2.10 -4.69 15.10
N LYS A 19 -2.33 -3.93 16.18
CA LYS A 19 -3.03 -2.64 16.08
C LYS A 19 -2.18 -1.62 15.35
N GLN A 20 -0.89 -1.56 15.66
CA GLN A 20 0.03 -0.65 14.98
C GLN A 20 0.21 -1.02 13.51
N ARG A 21 0.18 -2.31 13.16
CA ARG A 21 0.16 -2.73 11.75
C ARG A 21 -1.05 -2.19 11.00
N THR A 22 -2.25 -2.26 11.58
CA THR A 22 -3.48 -1.78 10.94
C THR A 22 -3.54 -0.26 10.85
N GLU A 23 -3.00 0.47 11.82
CA GLU A 23 -3.06 1.93 11.83
C GLU A 23 -1.93 2.58 11.01
N ALA A 24 -0.81 1.88 10.78
CA ALA A 24 0.29 2.39 9.95
C ALA A 24 -0.18 2.68 8.51
N GLY A 25 0.06 3.91 8.03
CA GLY A 25 -0.32 4.35 6.69
C GLY A 25 -1.82 4.64 6.50
N LYS A 26 -2.65 4.50 7.54
CA LYS A 26 -4.08 4.78 7.45
C LYS A 26 -4.33 6.25 7.12
N ASN A 27 -5.27 6.50 6.21
CA ASN A 27 -5.62 7.83 5.69
C ASN A 27 -4.47 8.57 4.97
N ALA A 28 -3.41 7.86 4.58
CA ALA A 28 -2.36 8.42 3.74
C ALA A 28 -2.93 8.92 2.40
N LYS A 29 -2.43 10.06 1.92
CA LYS A 29 -2.71 10.55 0.58
C LYS A 29 -1.72 9.95 -0.41
N ALA A 30 -2.10 9.92 -1.68
CA ALA A 30 -1.22 9.44 -2.75
C ALA A 30 0.13 10.16 -2.82
N SER A 31 0.20 11.43 -2.40
CA SER A 31 1.44 12.22 -2.38
C SER A 31 2.34 11.98 -1.17
N ASP A 32 1.87 11.25 -0.17
CA ASP A 32 2.56 11.16 1.12
C ASP A 32 3.67 10.10 1.07
N THR A 33 4.79 10.38 1.74
CA THR A 33 5.75 9.34 2.13
C THR A 33 5.37 8.84 3.51
N ILE A 34 5.21 7.53 3.67
CA ILE A 34 4.63 6.93 4.88
C ILE A 34 5.50 5.82 5.45
N VAL A 35 5.23 5.45 6.70
CA VAL A 35 5.74 4.22 7.31
C VAL A 35 4.69 3.13 7.28
N ALA A 36 5.12 1.89 7.04
CA ALA A 36 4.23 0.73 6.96
C ALA A 36 4.91 -0.52 7.55
N CYS A 37 4.09 -1.52 7.86
CA CYS A 37 4.55 -2.87 8.19
C CYS A 37 4.23 -3.81 7.02
N GLY A 38 5.19 -4.65 6.63
CA GLY A 38 5.00 -5.68 5.61
C GLY A 38 5.52 -7.03 6.10
N SER A 39 5.10 -8.11 5.45
CA SER A 39 5.50 -9.48 5.79
C SER A 39 5.87 -10.21 4.51
N ASN A 40 7.17 -10.37 4.24
CA ASN A 40 7.62 -11.20 3.11
C ASN A 40 7.73 -12.69 3.47
N VAL A 41 7.78 -12.99 4.77
CA VAL A 41 7.82 -14.35 5.30
C VAL A 41 6.69 -14.49 6.33
N PRO A 42 5.82 -15.50 6.22
CA PRO A 42 4.72 -15.70 7.17
C PRO A 42 5.21 -15.69 8.62
N GLY A 43 4.66 -14.80 9.43
CA GLY A 43 5.01 -14.67 10.85
C GLY A 43 6.18 -13.73 11.16
N SER A 44 6.83 -13.15 10.15
CA SER A 44 7.82 -12.07 10.30
C SER A 44 7.26 -10.77 9.77
N TYR A 45 7.56 -9.65 10.43
CA TYR A 45 7.20 -8.33 9.94
C TYR A 45 8.40 -7.40 9.89
N GLU A 46 8.54 -6.71 8.77
CA GLU A 46 9.53 -5.66 8.55
C GLU A 46 8.86 -4.28 8.51
N LYS A 47 9.64 -3.25 8.87
CA LYS A 47 9.23 -1.85 8.73
C LYS A 47 9.65 -1.32 7.35
N TYR A 48 8.78 -0.52 6.74
CA TYR A 48 9.01 0.11 5.45
C TYR A 48 8.83 1.62 5.52
N ILE A 49 9.59 2.31 4.68
CA ILE A 49 9.28 3.67 4.25
C ILE A 49 8.81 3.55 2.81
N LEU A 50 7.54 3.87 2.57
CA LEU A 50 6.95 3.86 1.23
C LEU A 50 6.92 5.29 0.71
N GLY A 51 7.39 5.46 -0.52
CA GLY A 51 7.27 6.73 -1.24
C GLY A 51 5.83 7.02 -1.65
N PRO A 52 5.61 8.16 -2.34
CA PRO A 52 4.33 8.49 -2.96
C PRO A 52 3.82 7.35 -3.85
N ALA A 53 2.51 7.26 -3.99
CA ALA A 53 1.87 6.30 -4.89
C ALA A 53 2.08 6.73 -6.36
N GLU A 54 2.62 5.83 -7.17
CA GLU A 54 2.78 6.03 -8.62
C GLU A 54 1.43 6.01 -9.35
N VAL A 55 0.47 5.22 -8.84
CA VAL A 55 -0.92 5.16 -9.31
C VAL A 55 -1.86 5.38 -8.13
N SER A 56 -2.72 6.39 -8.25
CA SER A 56 -3.71 6.73 -7.21
C SER A 56 -4.99 5.90 -7.39
N GLY A 57 -5.76 5.71 -6.33
CA GLY A 57 -7.10 5.11 -6.44
C GLY A 57 -8.04 5.90 -7.37
N SER A 58 -7.84 7.21 -7.53
CA SER A 58 -8.56 8.03 -8.50
C SER A 58 -8.22 7.72 -9.97
N ASP A 59 -7.15 6.95 -10.21
CA ASP A 59 -6.76 6.47 -11.53
C ASP A 59 -7.44 5.14 -11.89
N VAL A 60 -8.25 4.55 -10.99
CA VAL A 60 -9.08 3.36 -11.20
C VAL A 60 -10.47 3.77 -11.68
N ASP A 61 -10.95 3.13 -12.74
CA ASP A 61 -12.27 3.35 -13.35
C ASP A 61 -13.33 2.38 -12.82
N ASP A 62 -12.98 1.09 -12.67
CA ASP A 62 -13.85 0.04 -12.11
C ASP A 62 -13.05 -0.94 -11.24
N ALA A 63 -13.73 -1.58 -10.28
CA ALA A 63 -13.17 -2.64 -9.46
C ALA A 63 -14.24 -3.68 -9.10
N LYS A 64 -13.96 -4.94 -9.39
CA LYS A 64 -14.91 -6.05 -9.18
C LYS A 64 -14.25 -7.32 -8.65
N GLY A 65 -15.01 -8.07 -7.86
CA GLY A 65 -14.62 -9.41 -7.44
C GLY A 65 -14.67 -10.40 -8.60
N ALA A 66 -13.63 -11.23 -8.75
CA ALA A 66 -13.55 -12.28 -9.75
C ALA A 66 -12.86 -13.53 -9.18
N ILE A 67 -13.03 -14.67 -9.86
CA ILE A 67 -12.27 -15.88 -9.58
C ILE A 67 -11.15 -15.99 -10.61
N GLU A 68 -9.91 -16.05 -10.14
CA GLU A 68 -8.78 -16.34 -11.01
C GLU A 68 -8.85 -17.79 -11.49
N GLN A 69 -8.89 -17.98 -12.80
CA GLN A 69 -9.20 -19.28 -13.42
C GLN A 69 -8.09 -20.32 -13.20
N GLN A 70 -6.84 -19.89 -13.03
CA GLN A 70 -5.71 -20.80 -12.84
C GLN A 70 -5.60 -21.34 -11.41
N THR A 71 -5.87 -20.50 -10.40
CA THR A 71 -5.69 -20.85 -8.98
C THR A 71 -7.02 -21.13 -8.26
N GLY A 72 -8.15 -20.66 -8.81
CA GLY A 72 -9.46 -20.72 -8.16
C GLY A 72 -9.64 -19.70 -7.03
N GLU A 73 -8.70 -18.76 -6.87
CA GLU A 73 -8.71 -17.79 -5.79
C GLU A 73 -9.60 -16.58 -6.11
N TRP A 74 -10.21 -16.01 -5.06
CA TRP A 74 -10.87 -14.72 -5.17
C TRP A 74 -9.85 -13.60 -5.35
N ILE A 75 -10.05 -12.80 -6.38
CA ILE A 75 -9.25 -11.61 -6.67
C ILE A 75 -10.16 -10.38 -6.79
N VAL A 76 -9.56 -9.20 -6.63
CA VAL A 76 -10.15 -7.94 -7.07
C VAL A 76 -9.51 -7.58 -8.41
N SER A 77 -10.30 -7.63 -9.47
CA SER A 77 -9.89 -7.14 -10.79
C SER A 77 -10.15 -5.64 -10.85
N MET A 78 -9.10 -4.87 -11.11
CA MET A 78 -9.17 -3.41 -11.25
C MET A 78 -8.95 -3.00 -12.70
N GLU A 79 -9.78 -2.09 -13.19
CA GLU A 79 -9.63 -1.45 -14.48
C GLU A 79 -9.15 -0.01 -14.27
N PHE A 80 -8.02 0.35 -14.89
CA PHE A 80 -7.53 1.72 -14.82
C PHE A 80 -8.20 2.61 -15.86
N THR A 81 -8.38 3.87 -15.49
CA THR A 81 -8.66 4.94 -16.46
C THR A 81 -7.54 4.99 -17.52
N SER A 82 -7.79 5.61 -18.68
CA SER A 82 -6.74 5.76 -19.70
C SER A 82 -5.50 6.52 -19.20
N ALA A 83 -5.67 7.44 -18.24
CA ALA A 83 -4.56 8.14 -17.60
C ALA A 83 -3.81 7.22 -16.61
N GLY A 84 -4.54 6.45 -15.80
CA GLY A 84 -3.98 5.46 -14.89
C GLY A 84 -3.18 4.37 -15.59
N ALA A 85 -3.72 3.83 -16.68
CA ALA A 85 -3.04 2.82 -17.48
C ALA A 85 -1.70 3.34 -18.05
N LYS A 86 -1.63 4.61 -18.45
CA LYS A 86 -0.37 5.23 -18.91
C LYS A 86 0.64 5.38 -17.78
N LYS A 87 0.21 5.79 -16.58
CA LYS A 87 1.08 5.86 -15.40
C LYS A 87 1.65 4.49 -15.03
N PHE A 88 0.81 3.44 -15.08
CA PHE A 88 1.22 2.09 -14.68
C PHE A 88 2.19 1.40 -15.65
N GLN A 89 2.26 1.86 -16.90
CA GLN A 89 3.14 1.29 -17.92
C GLN A 89 4.61 1.74 -17.79
N THR A 90 4.90 2.71 -16.93
CA THR A 90 6.22 3.33 -16.76
C THR A 90 6.69 3.22 -15.32
#